data_AF-A0A1F6DVU9-F1
#
_entry.id   AF-A0A1F6DVU9-F1
#
_cell.length_a   1.000
_cell.length_b   1.000
_cell.length_c   1.000
_cell.angle_alpha   90.00
_cell.angle_beta   90.00
_cell.angle_gamma   90.00
#
_symmetry.space_group_name_H-M   'P 1'
#
loop_
_entity.id
_entity.type
_entity.pdbx_description
1 polymer ?
#
loop_
_entity_poly.entity_id
_entity_poly.type
_entity_poly.pdbx_seq_one_letter_code
_entity_poly.pdbx_strand_id
1 'polypeptide(L)'
;MGFEQRLSGSAEGGIMRAQKNSMTLGEIAKGYDHKVQEVLSSKVGLAVRHEVQPVMNTVLASEGPEQYDALQKLLEKLEPYRSIFSDIPDDKDERVAFALALVKYEKSLQ
;
A
#
# COMPACT_ATOMS: atom_id res chain seq x y z
N MET A 1 56.48 15.41 -14.61
CA MET A 1 56.03 14.50 -13.55
C MET A 1 55.34 15.41 -12.52
N GLY A 2 54.03 15.65 -12.56
CA GLY A 2 52.93 14.66 -12.44
C GLY A 2 53.13 13.93 -11.12
N PHE A 3 52.36 14.08 -10.05
CA PHE A 3 50.89 14.01 -9.96
C PHE A 3 50.34 14.79 -8.73
N GLU A 4 49.26 15.53 -8.99
CA GLU A 4 47.98 15.58 -8.24
C GLU A 4 48.00 15.92 -6.72
N GLN A 5 47.68 17.17 -6.38
CA GLN A 5 46.34 17.65 -6.02
C GLN A 5 45.69 16.89 -4.84
N ARG A 6 45.88 17.43 -3.62
CA ARG A 6 45.04 17.16 -2.46
C ARG A 6 43.60 17.57 -2.79
N LEU A 7 42.78 16.62 -3.22
CA LEU A 7 41.31 16.69 -3.18
C LEU A 7 40.93 16.97 -1.72
N SER A 8 40.44 18.17 -1.39
CA SER A 8 39.08 18.66 -1.63
C SER A 8 38.02 17.75 -1.03
N GLY A 9 37.24 18.33 -0.11
CA GLY A 9 35.94 17.79 0.29
C GLY A 9 35.92 17.01 1.60
N SER A 10 35.79 17.73 2.72
CA SER A 10 34.99 17.23 3.83
C SER A 10 33.55 17.11 3.34
N ALA A 11 33.21 15.97 2.75
CA ALA A 11 31.85 15.59 2.42
C ALA A 11 31.48 14.38 3.28
N GLU A 12 30.72 14.66 4.34
CA GLU A 12 29.47 13.93 4.60
C GLU A 12 29.55 12.41 4.42
N GLY A 13 30.30 11.73 5.30
CA GLY A 13 30.30 10.26 5.39
C GLY A 13 29.32 9.69 6.42
N GLY A 14 28.43 10.51 6.98
CA GLY A 14 27.48 10.15 8.04
C GLY A 14 26.20 9.48 7.55
N ILE A 15 26.22 8.79 6.40
CA ILE A 15 25.04 8.15 5.81
C ILE A 15 25.33 6.69 5.41
N MET A 16 26.22 6.01 6.12
CA MET A 16 26.34 4.55 6.02
C MET A 16 25.61 3.91 7.21
N ARG A 17 24.33 3.57 6.98
CA ARG A 17 23.48 2.56 7.67
C ARG A 17 22.09 3.07 8.08
N ALA A 18 21.28 3.38 7.08
CA ALA A 18 19.82 3.25 7.19
C ALA A 18 19.19 2.84 5.84
N GLN A 19 19.88 2.06 5.00
CA GLN A 19 19.20 1.23 4.00
C GLN A 19 18.70 -0.02 4.72
N LYS A 20 17.58 0.10 5.43
CA LYS A 20 16.80 -1.02 5.93
C LYS A 20 15.46 -0.97 5.21
N ASN A 21 15.47 -1.38 3.94
CA ASN A 21 14.31 -1.75 3.12
C ASN A 21 12.96 -1.21 3.63
N SER A 22 12.75 0.11 3.58
CA SER A 22 11.44 0.69 3.89
C SER A 22 10.57 0.53 2.66
N MET A 23 10.04 -0.67 2.44
CA MET A 23 8.97 -0.87 1.46
C MET A 23 7.86 0.11 1.80
N THR A 24 7.58 1.04 0.88
CA THR A 24 6.48 1.98 1.05
C THR A 24 5.15 1.21 1.00
N LEU A 25 4.08 1.73 1.62
CA LEU A 25 2.73 1.14 1.52
C LEU A 25 2.33 0.84 0.06
N GLY A 26 2.81 1.66 -0.89
CA GLY A 26 2.59 1.43 -2.31
C GLY A 26 3.34 0.24 -2.90
N GLU A 27 4.53 -0.09 -2.40
CA GLU A 27 5.32 -1.26 -2.79
C GLU A 27 4.74 -2.54 -2.19
N ILE A 28 4.31 -2.48 -0.92
CA ILE A 28 3.58 -3.57 -0.26
C ILE A 28 2.27 -3.86 -1.00
N ALA A 29 1.51 -2.81 -1.35
CA ALA A 29 0.25 -2.94 -2.07
C ALA A 29 0.40 -3.65 -3.43
N LYS A 30 1.52 -3.45 -4.14
CA LYS A 30 1.79 -4.17 -5.40
C LYS A 30 1.93 -5.68 -5.19
N GLY A 31 2.48 -6.11 -4.05
CA GLY A 31 2.54 -7.53 -3.68
C GLY A 31 1.16 -8.18 -3.53
N TYR A 32 0.14 -7.36 -3.29
CA TYR A 32 -1.24 -7.79 -3.10
C TYR A 32 -2.12 -7.70 -4.34
N ASP A 33 -1.64 -7.15 -5.45
CA ASP A 33 -2.45 -6.93 -6.66
C ASP A 33 -3.11 -8.21 -7.18
N HIS A 34 -2.31 -9.28 -7.31
CA HIS A 34 -2.81 -10.59 -7.72
C HIS A 34 -3.82 -11.18 -6.73
N LYS A 35 -3.60 -10.98 -5.43
CA LYS A 35 -4.51 -11.45 -4.37
C LYS A 35 -5.85 -10.71 -4.41
N VAL A 36 -5.78 -9.40 -4.59
CA VAL A 36 -6.95 -8.54 -4.79
C VAL A 36 -7.75 -8.99 -6.01
N GLN A 37 -7.09 -9.27 -7.13
CA GLN A 37 -7.74 -9.82 -8.32
C GLN A 37 -8.43 -11.16 -8.06
N GLU A 38 -7.76 -12.08 -7.38
CA GLU A 38 -8.32 -13.39 -7.05
C GLU A 38 -9.55 -13.26 -6.13
N VAL A 39 -9.44 -12.45 -5.08
CA VAL A 39 -10.53 -12.17 -4.14
C VAL A 39 -11.71 -11.57 -4.89
N LEU A 40 -11.50 -10.50 -5.66
CA LEU A 40 -12.55 -9.78 -6.38
C LEU A 40 -13.13 -10.56 -7.56
N SER A 41 -12.43 -11.59 -8.06
CA SER A 41 -12.97 -12.52 -9.06
C SER A 41 -13.93 -13.54 -8.46
N SER A 42 -13.93 -13.71 -7.14
CA SER A 42 -14.86 -14.59 -6.43
C SER A 42 -16.20 -13.90 -6.17
N LYS A 43 -17.30 -14.68 -6.11
CA LYS A 43 -18.65 -14.15 -5.78
C LYS A 43 -18.68 -13.35 -4.47
N VAL A 44 -17.90 -13.78 -3.48
CA VAL A 44 -17.79 -13.09 -2.20
C VAL A 44 -17.04 -11.77 -2.37
N GLY A 45 -15.91 -11.75 -3.07
CA GLY A 45 -15.18 -10.51 -3.29
C GLY A 45 -15.93 -9.51 -4.15
N LEU A 46 -16.78 -9.94 -5.09
CA LEU A 46 -17.69 -9.04 -5.82
C LEU A 46 -18.71 -8.38 -4.89
N ALA A 47 -19.29 -9.13 -3.95
CA ALA A 47 -20.21 -8.56 -2.96
C ALA A 47 -19.50 -7.57 -2.02
N VAL A 48 -18.29 -7.94 -1.57
CA VAL A 48 -17.44 -7.08 -0.75
C VAL A 48 -17.06 -5.81 -1.49
N ARG A 49 -16.65 -5.93 -2.75
CA ARG A 49 -16.36 -4.80 -3.63
C ARG A 49 -17.52 -3.84 -3.64
N HIS A 50 -18.72 -4.31 -3.91
CA HIS A 50 -19.92 -3.48 -3.97
C HIS A 50 -20.22 -2.78 -2.63
N GLU A 51 -20.03 -3.47 -1.51
CA GLU A 51 -20.23 -2.93 -0.16
C GLU A 51 -19.22 -1.84 0.22
N VAL A 52 -17.97 -1.98 -0.25
CA VAL A 52 -16.86 -1.09 0.09
C VAL A 52 -16.49 -0.10 -1.01
N GLN A 53 -17.06 -0.24 -2.20
CA GLN A 53 -16.95 0.66 -3.35
C GLN A 53 -17.18 2.14 -3.00
N PRO A 54 -18.22 2.53 -2.23
CA PRO A 54 -18.40 3.93 -1.85
C PRO A 54 -17.20 4.46 -1.04
N VAL A 55 -16.63 3.63 -0.16
CA VAL A 55 -15.46 4.00 0.64
C VAL A 55 -14.20 4.05 -0.23
N MET A 56 -14.04 3.11 -1.18
CA MET A 56 -12.93 3.14 -2.13
C MET A 56 -12.93 4.43 -2.97
N ASN A 57 -14.10 4.86 -3.44
CA ASN A 57 -14.24 6.14 -4.15
C ASN A 57 -13.88 7.33 -3.26
N THR A 58 -14.22 7.30 -1.97
CA THR A 58 -13.75 8.31 -1.01
C THR A 58 -12.23 8.30 -0.88
N VAL A 59 -11.60 7.13 -0.78
CA VAL A 59 -10.12 7.01 -0.73
C VAL A 59 -9.48 7.57 -2.01
N LEU A 60 -10.09 7.37 -3.19
CA LEU A 60 -9.61 7.92 -4.46
C LEU A 60 -9.80 9.44 -4.57
N ALA A 61 -10.85 9.97 -3.95
CA ALA A 61 -11.16 11.40 -3.94
C ALA A 61 -10.40 12.18 -2.85
N SER A 62 -9.84 11.48 -1.86
CA SER A 62 -9.04 12.05 -0.78
C SER A 62 -7.53 11.88 -1.02
N GLU A 63 -6.73 12.83 -0.54
CA GLU A 63 -5.27 12.80 -0.62
C GLU A 63 -4.64 13.03 0.76
N GLY A 64 -3.41 12.53 0.97
CA GLY A 64 -2.67 12.74 2.22
C GLY A 64 -3.33 12.10 3.45
N PRO A 65 -3.47 12.80 4.58
CA PRO A 65 -3.96 12.21 5.83
C PRO A 65 -5.42 11.75 5.77
N GLU A 66 -6.26 12.40 4.97
CA GLU A 66 -7.67 12.02 4.79
C GLU A 66 -7.81 10.68 4.04
N GLN A 67 -6.89 10.42 3.11
CA GLN A 67 -6.82 9.13 2.41
C GLN A 67 -6.52 7.99 3.40
N TYR A 68 -5.65 8.24 4.38
CA TYR A 68 -5.31 7.25 5.40
C TYR A 68 -6.48 6.95 6.34
N ASP A 69 -7.25 7.95 6.73
CA ASP A 69 -8.49 7.78 7.51
C ASP A 69 -9.55 6.98 6.71
N ALA A 70 -9.70 7.30 5.42
CA ALA A 70 -10.60 6.56 4.53
C ALA A 70 -10.14 5.10 4.33
N LEU A 71 -8.83 4.84 4.27
CA LEU A 71 -8.26 3.48 4.22
C LEU A 71 -8.51 2.71 5.52
N GLN A 72 -8.47 3.37 6.68
CA GLN A 72 -8.84 2.73 7.95
C GLN A 72 -10.32 2.35 7.97
N LYS A 73 -11.21 3.26 7.56
CA LYS A 73 -12.64 2.96 7.42
C LYS A 73 -12.90 1.82 6.43
N LEU A 74 -12.12 1.76 5.35
CA LEU A 74 -12.17 0.66 4.39
C LEU A 74 -11.83 -0.67 5.06
N LEU A 75 -10.79 -0.70 5.89
CA LEU A 75 -10.44 -1.88 6.68
C LEU A 75 -11.52 -2.28 7.68
N GLU A 76 -12.13 -1.33 8.37
CA GLU A 76 -13.24 -1.61 9.30
C GLU A 76 -14.44 -2.23 8.56
N LYS A 77 -14.73 -1.77 7.35
CA LYS A 77 -15.77 -2.40 6.52
C LYS A 77 -15.37 -3.78 6.00
N LEU A 78 -14.07 -4.02 5.83
CA LEU A 78 -13.55 -5.30 5.40
C LEU A 78 -13.51 -6.31 6.55
N GLU A 79 -13.31 -5.92 7.81
CA GLU A 79 -13.29 -6.79 9.01
C GLU A 79 -14.30 -7.97 9.00
N PRO A 80 -15.61 -7.76 8.75
CA PRO A 80 -16.58 -8.87 8.69
C PRO A 80 -16.26 -9.92 7.61
N TYR A 81 -15.53 -9.51 6.58
CA TYR A 81 -15.07 -10.34 5.47
C TYR A 81 -13.64 -10.84 5.64
N ARG A 82 -13.10 -10.90 6.87
CA ARG A 82 -11.73 -11.38 7.13
C ARG A 82 -11.33 -12.69 6.48
N SER A 83 -12.29 -13.54 6.16
CA SER A 83 -12.04 -14.76 5.39
C SER A 83 -11.40 -14.49 4.03
N ILE A 84 -11.68 -13.35 3.38
CA ILE A 84 -11.09 -13.00 2.07
C ILE A 84 -9.65 -12.47 2.20
N PHE A 85 -9.27 -11.99 3.37
CA PHE A 85 -7.90 -11.53 3.69
C PHE A 85 -7.28 -12.36 4.82
N SER A 86 -7.72 -13.61 5.00
CA SER A 86 -7.21 -14.49 6.06
C SER A 86 -5.75 -14.90 5.82
N ASP A 87 -5.26 -14.68 4.60
CA ASP A 87 -3.88 -14.92 4.16
C ASP A 87 -2.99 -13.68 4.31
N ILE A 88 -3.58 -12.53 4.71
CA ILE A 88 -2.87 -11.27 4.92
C ILE A 88 -2.39 -11.21 6.36
N PRO A 89 -1.14 -10.79 6.60
CA PRO A 89 -0.64 -10.63 7.96
C PRO A 89 -1.56 -9.73 8.79
N ASP A 90 -1.65 -10.03 10.08
CA ASP A 90 -2.31 -9.18 11.08
C ASP A 90 -1.46 -7.92 11.39
N ASP A 91 -0.77 -7.38 10.39
CA ASP A 91 0.03 -6.18 10.50
C ASP A 91 -0.75 -5.00 9.93
N LYS A 92 -0.69 -3.85 10.62
CA LYS A 92 -1.45 -2.66 10.25
C LYS A 92 -1.04 -2.14 8.88
N ASP A 93 0.26 -2.14 8.57
CA ASP A 93 0.78 -1.64 7.29
C ASP A 93 0.42 -2.59 6.14
N GLU A 94 0.45 -3.90 6.37
CA GLU A 94 0.04 -4.92 5.39
C GLU A 94 -1.46 -4.83 5.07
N ARG A 95 -2.30 -4.67 6.09
CA ARG A 95 -3.75 -4.46 5.93
C ARG A 95 -4.03 -3.19 5.16
N VAL A 96 -3.43 -2.06 5.55
CA VAL A 96 -3.62 -0.78 4.87
C VAL A 96 -3.12 -0.86 3.42
N ALA A 97 -2.00 -1.53 3.16
CA ALA A 97 -1.47 -1.74 1.83
C ALA A 97 -2.41 -2.60 0.97
N PHE A 98 -3.02 -3.64 1.53
CA PHE A 98 -4.06 -4.41 0.83
C PHE A 98 -5.30 -3.56 0.50
N ALA A 99 -5.77 -2.76 1.46
CA ALA A 99 -6.87 -1.82 1.24
C ALA A 99 -6.53 -0.81 0.13
N LEU A 100 -5.29 -0.34 0.08
CA LEU A 100 -4.79 0.53 -0.99
C LEU A 100 -4.73 -0.21 -2.34
N ALA A 101 -4.32 -1.48 -2.36
CA ALA A 101 -4.32 -2.32 -3.56
C ALA A 101 -5.74 -2.52 -4.11
N LEU A 102 -6.72 -2.78 -3.24
CA LEU A 102 -8.14 -2.86 -3.60
C LEU A 102 -8.63 -1.58 -4.31
N VAL A 103 -8.30 -0.43 -3.72
CA VAL A 103 -8.69 0.88 -4.26
C VAL A 103 -8.03 1.15 -5.61
N LYS A 104 -6.74 0.82 -5.75
CA LYS A 104 -6.01 0.96 -7.02
C LYS A 104 -6.58 0.05 -8.11
N TYR A 105 -6.92 -1.17 -7.76
CA TYR A 105 -7.54 -2.11 -8.67
C TYR A 105 -8.91 -1.61 -9.13
N GLU A 106 -9.73 -1.08 -8.22
CA GLU A 106 -11.02 -0.49 -8.55
C GLU A 106 -10.88 0.69 -9.52
N LYS A 107 -9.90 1.57 -9.28
CA LYS A 107 -9.55 2.65 -10.22
C LYS A 107 -9.13 2.12 -11.59
N SER A 108 -8.49 0.95 -11.65
CA SER A 108 -8.05 0.32 -12.90
C SER A 108 -9.19 -0.31 -13.69
N LEU A 109 -10.31 -0.64 -13.03
CA LEU A 109 -11.51 -1.20 -13.65
C LEU A 109 -12.48 -0.14 -14.21
N GLN A 110 -12.36 1.12 -13.77
CA GLN A 110 -13.14 2.27 -14.25
C GLN A 110 -12.57 2.88 -15.53
#